data_AF-A0A5B7WUN6-F1
#
_entry.id   AF-A0A5B7WUN6-F1
#
_cell.length_a   1.000
_cell.length_b   1.000
_cell.length_c   1.000
_cell.angle_alpha   90.00
_cell.angle_beta   90.00
_cell.angle_gamma   90.00
#
_symmetry.space_group_name_H-M   'P 1'
#
loop_
_entity.id
_entity.type
_entity.pdbx_description
1 polymer ?
#
loop_
_entity_poly.entity_id
_entity_poly.type
_entity_poly.pdbx_seq_one_letter_code
_entity_poly.pdbx_strand_id
1 'polypeptide(L)'
;MTPKPADGKKKYPHKVSFYQDPEDTARVRGAILYTMTIEGNRNLSQFVNRAVMAEVERLEAKYNNGEPLPSVGAREMPQGGAAAAGSED
;
A
#
# COMPACT_ATOMS: atom_id res chain seq x y z
N MET A 1 -3.54 -26.74 39.22
CA MET A 1 -4.09 -25.48 38.70
C MET A 1 -3.08 -24.93 37.70
N THR A 2 -3.21 -25.25 36.42
CA THR A 2 -2.26 -24.83 35.38
C THR A 2 -2.65 -23.42 34.91
N PRO A 3 -1.76 -22.42 34.90
CA PRO A 3 -2.13 -21.08 34.48
C PRO A 3 -2.39 -21.04 32.96
N LYS A 4 -3.47 -20.35 32.57
CA LYS A 4 -3.87 -20.06 31.19
C LYS A 4 -2.81 -19.14 30.53
N PRO A 5 -2.40 -19.36 29.26
CA PRO A 5 -1.47 -18.45 28.59
C PRO A 5 -2.10 -17.07 28.43
N ALA A 6 -1.32 -16.02 28.70
CA ALA A 6 -1.73 -14.64 28.51
C ALA A 6 -2.05 -14.37 27.03
N ASP A 7 -3.23 -13.83 26.77
CA ASP A 7 -3.70 -13.39 25.45
C ASP A 7 -2.85 -12.20 24.94
N GLY A 8 -1.67 -12.51 24.40
CA GLY A 8 -0.85 -11.55 23.68
C GLY A 8 -1.55 -11.13 22.39
N LYS A 9 -2.25 -9.99 22.42
CA LYS A 9 -2.91 -9.42 21.23
C LYS A 9 -1.84 -9.24 20.14
N LYS A 10 -1.97 -9.99 19.03
CA LYS A 10 -1.10 -9.83 17.85
C LYS A 10 -1.11 -8.36 17.43
N LYS A 11 0.04 -7.70 17.44
CA LYS A 11 0.19 -6.33 16.94
C LYS A 11 0.00 -6.37 15.44
N TYR A 12 -1.15 -5.90 14.96
CA TYR A 12 -1.39 -5.78 13.53
C TYR A 12 -0.42 -4.76 12.94
N PRO A 13 0.13 -5.02 11.74
CA PRO A 13 0.91 -4.02 11.03
C PRO A 13 0.06 -2.77 10.77
N HIS A 14 0.71 -1.63 10.58
CA HIS A 14 0.03 -0.38 10.26
C HIS A 14 -0.80 -0.56 8.99
N LYS A 15 -2.12 -0.40 9.12
CA LYS A 15 -3.05 -0.55 8.00
C LYS A 15 -3.19 0.79 7.28
N VAL A 16 -2.96 0.77 5.98
CA VAL A 16 -3.27 1.87 5.07
C VAL A 16 -4.38 1.44 4.11
N SER A 17 -5.16 2.39 3.62
CA SER A 17 -6.21 2.17 2.63
C SER A 17 -6.23 3.32 1.63
N PHE A 18 -6.56 3.02 0.38
CA PHE A 18 -6.73 3.99 -0.70
C PHE A 18 -7.99 3.65 -1.49
N TYR A 19 -8.50 4.63 -2.23
CA TYR A 19 -9.63 4.45 -3.13
C TYR A 19 -9.13 4.05 -4.50
N GLN A 20 -9.85 3.12 -5.13
CA GLN A 20 -9.54 2.63 -6.47
C GLN A 20 -10.86 2.41 -7.21
N ASP A 21 -10.86 2.67 -8.52
CA ASP A 21 -11.98 2.31 -9.37
C ASP A 21 -12.30 0.80 -9.25
N PRO A 22 -13.58 0.39 -9.24
CA PRO A 22 -13.94 -1.02 -9.15
C PRO A 22 -13.33 -1.90 -10.25
N GLU A 23 -13.21 -1.40 -11.49
CA GLU A 23 -12.60 -2.13 -12.61
C GLU A 23 -11.11 -2.35 -12.37
N ASP A 24 -10.41 -1.32 -11.92
CA ASP A 24 -8.99 -1.43 -11.58
C ASP A 24 -8.76 -2.35 -10.36
N THR A 25 -9.67 -2.33 -9.39
CA THR A 25 -9.65 -3.26 -8.26
C THR A 25 -9.76 -4.72 -8.77
N ALA A 26 -10.65 -4.97 -9.73
CA ALA A 26 -10.80 -6.28 -10.34
C ALA A 26 -9.53 -6.69 -11.11
N ARG A 27 -8.93 -5.76 -11.87
CA ARG A 27 -7.66 -5.99 -12.59
C ARG A 27 -6.51 -6.34 -11.65
N VAL A 28 -6.35 -5.61 -10.54
CA VAL A 28 -5.32 -5.89 -9.53
C VAL A 28 -5.52 -7.28 -8.92
N ARG A 29 -6.75 -7.62 -8.54
CA ARG A 29 -7.07 -8.96 -8.00
C ARG A 29 -6.74 -10.06 -9.00
N GLY A 30 -7.11 -9.88 -10.27
CA GLY A 30 -6.77 -10.81 -11.35
C GLY A 30 -5.27 -10.99 -11.51
N ALA A 31 -4.52 -9.88 -11.60
CA ALA A 31 -3.06 -9.93 -11.76
C ALA A 31 -2.40 -10.77 -10.66
N ILE A 32 -2.77 -10.55 -9.40
CA ILE A 32 -2.18 -11.32 -8.28
C ILE A 32 -2.65 -12.76 -8.31
N LEU A 33 -3.96 -13.01 -8.45
CA LEU A 33 -4.52 -14.36 -8.42
C LEU A 33 -3.82 -15.27 -9.43
N TYR A 34 -3.54 -14.75 -10.63
CA TYR A 34 -2.94 -15.54 -11.70
C TYR A 34 -1.40 -15.54 -11.73
N THR A 35 -0.73 -14.72 -10.90
CA THR A 35 0.76 -14.62 -10.91
C THR A 35 1.41 -14.85 -9.54
N MET A 36 0.64 -14.95 -8.45
CA MET A 36 1.17 -14.98 -7.09
C MET A 36 2.17 -16.12 -6.83
N THR A 37 1.98 -17.28 -7.46
CA THR A 37 2.88 -18.43 -7.35
C THR A 37 4.14 -18.31 -8.21
N ILE A 38 4.11 -17.47 -9.25
CA ILE A 38 5.20 -17.24 -10.20
C ILE A 38 6.11 -16.11 -9.69
N GLU A 39 5.50 -15.00 -9.27
CA GLU A 39 6.19 -13.77 -8.83
C GLU A 39 6.45 -13.73 -7.31
N GLY A 40 6.02 -14.78 -6.58
CA GLY A 40 6.26 -14.92 -5.14
C GLY A 40 5.53 -13.92 -4.25
N ASN A 41 4.46 -13.29 -4.75
CA ASN A 41 3.56 -12.47 -3.93
C ASN A 41 2.64 -13.39 -3.13
N ARG A 42 2.53 -13.22 -1.81
CA ARG A 42 1.72 -14.08 -0.95
C ARG A 42 0.29 -13.57 -0.74
N ASN A 43 0.07 -12.27 -0.94
CA ASN A 43 -1.22 -11.61 -0.75
C ASN A 43 -1.24 -10.22 -1.40
N LEU A 44 -2.44 -9.61 -1.43
CA LEU A 44 -2.69 -8.27 -1.98
C LEU A 44 -1.84 -7.17 -1.34
N SER A 45 -1.72 -7.16 -0.01
CA SER A 45 -0.94 -6.14 0.69
C SER A 45 0.53 -6.16 0.29
N GLN A 46 1.14 -7.34 0.14
CA GLN A 46 2.52 -7.47 -0.29
C GLN A 46 2.70 -6.99 -1.75
N PHE A 47 1.79 -7.36 -2.64
CA PHE A 47 1.83 -6.92 -4.04
C PHE A 47 1.77 -5.39 -4.15
N VAL A 48 0.78 -4.76 -3.51
CA VAL A 48 0.60 -3.31 -3.55
C VAL A 48 1.79 -2.61 -2.91
N ASN A 49 2.27 -3.08 -1.75
CA ASN A 49 3.43 -2.49 -1.10
C ASN A 49 4.68 -2.53 -1.99
N ARG A 50 4.96 -3.67 -2.65
CA ARG A 50 6.08 -3.79 -3.58
C ARG A 50 5.96 -2.82 -4.76
N ALA A 51 4.78 -2.74 -5.36
CA ALA A 51 4.55 -1.84 -6.49
C ALA A 51 4.73 -0.36 -6.08
N VAL A 52 4.20 0.04 -4.92
CA VAL A 52 4.36 1.40 -4.38
C VAL A 52 5.83 1.69 -4.07
N MET A 53 6.54 0.79 -3.41
CA MET A 53 7.96 1.00 -3.08
C MET A 53 8.85 1.05 -4.33
N ALA A 54 8.56 0.27 -5.37
CA ALA A 54 9.28 0.37 -6.65
C ALA A 54 9.10 1.75 -7.30
N GLU A 55 7.91 2.35 -7.21
CA GLU A 55 7.69 3.71 -7.69
C GLU A 55 8.39 4.76 -6.82
N VAL A 56 8.42 4.58 -5.49
CA VAL A 56 9.20 5.43 -4.56
C VAL A 56 10.69 5.39 -4.94
N GLU A 57 11.27 4.21 -5.11
CA GLU A 57 12.66 4.04 -5.52
C GLU A 57 12.93 4.71 -6.89
N ARG A 58 11.99 4.61 -7.84
CA ARG A 58 12.08 5.30 -9.14
C ARG A 58 12.10 6.82 -8.98
N LEU A 59 11.30 7.36 -8.06
CA LEU A 59 11.25 8.80 -7.76
C LEU A 59 12.51 9.27 -7.04
N GLU A 60 13.03 8.50 -6.09
CA GLU A 60 14.28 8.75 -5.37
C GLU A 60 15.47 8.75 -6.34
N ALA A 61 15.53 7.78 -7.25
CA ALA A 61 16.52 7.74 -8.32
C ALA A 61 16.44 8.99 -9.23
N LYS A 62 15.23 9.41 -9.58
CA LYS A 62 15.01 10.53 -10.51
C LYS A 62 15.23 11.91 -9.88
N TYR A 63 14.84 12.09 -8.63
CA TYR A 63 14.72 13.40 -7.99
C TYR A 63 15.64 13.59 -6.79
N ASN A 64 16.31 12.53 -6.31
CA ASN A 64 17.17 12.59 -5.13
C ASN A 64 18.44 11.75 -5.26
N ASN A 65 18.96 11.58 -6.49
CA ASN A 65 20.21 10.86 -6.77
C ASN A 65 20.25 9.40 -6.26
N GLY A 66 19.07 8.77 -6.12
CA GLY A 66 18.96 7.41 -5.58
C GLY A 66 18.98 7.34 -4.06
N GLU A 67 19.06 8.49 -3.37
CA GLU A 67 18.94 8.56 -1.92
C GLU A 67 17.47 8.68 -1.50
N PRO A 68 17.09 8.23 -0.28
CA PRO A 68 15.73 8.34 0.21
C PRO A 68 15.22 9.79 0.29
N LEU A 69 13.99 10.03 -0.15
CA LEU A 69 13.35 11.34 0.00
C LEU A 69 13.10 11.68 1.49
N PRO A 70 13.03 12.98 1.87
CA PRO A 70 12.75 13.36 3.26
C PRO A 70 11.43 12.76 3.78
N SER A 71 11.49 12.13 4.95
CA SER A 71 10.32 11.56 5.62
C SER A 71 9.32 12.65 6.02
N VAL A 72 8.06 12.46 5.68
CA VAL A 72 6.95 13.35 6.07
C VAL A 72 6.00 12.67 7.05
N GLY A 73 5.52 13.43 8.04
CA GLY A 73 4.53 12.96 9.00
C GLY A 73 3.12 12.84 8.40
N ALA A 74 2.24 12.05 9.02
CA ALA A 74 0.87 11.83 8.54
C ALA A 74 -0.01 13.09 8.43
N ARG A 75 0.38 14.21 9.07
CA ARG A 75 -0.31 15.50 9.01
C ARG A 75 0.29 16.49 8.02
N GLU A 76 1.38 16.12 7.37
CA GLU A 76 2.08 16.97 6.39
C GLU A 76 1.60 16.70 4.96
N MET A 77 0.91 15.57 4.75
CA MET A 77 0.24 15.25 3.49
C MET A 77 -1.19 15.81 3.47
N PRO A 78 -1.67 16.35 2.33
CA PRO A 78 -3.08 16.71 2.17
C PRO A 78 -3.98 15.53 2.52
N GLN A 79 -4.89 15.75 3.47
CA GLN A 79 -5.78 14.71 3.96
C GLN A 79 -7.08 14.71 3.13
N GLY A 80 -7.16 13.80 2.16
CA GLY A 80 -8.43 13.44 1.51
C GLY A 80 -8.41 13.51 -0.02
N GLY A 81 -8.89 12.43 -0.65
CA GLY A 81 -9.30 12.38 -2.05
C GLY A 81 -10.80 12.13 -2.14
N ALA A 82 -11.60 13.17 -1.91
CA ALA A 82 -13.01 13.23 -2.32
C ALA A 82 -13.44 14.68 -2.66
N ALA A 83 -12.50 15.59 -2.90
CA ALA A 83 -12.79 16.99 -3.22
C ALA A 83 -11.84 17.51 -4.30
N ALA A 84 -11.88 16.90 -5.50
CA ALA A 84 -11.41 17.47 -6.77
C ALA A 84 -11.72 16.51 -7.93
N ALA A 85 -12.97 16.09 -8.08
CA ALA A 85 -13.49 15.71 -9.39
C ALA A 85 -14.48 16.81 -9.75
N GLY A 86 -13.98 17.79 -10.51
CA GLY A 86 -14.78 18.86 -11.06
C GLY A 86 -15.92 18.29 -11.89
N SER A 87 -17.10 18.85 -11.69
CA SER A 87 -18.10 18.98 -12.73
C SER A 87 -17.47 19.57 -13.99
N GLU A 88 -17.59 18.88 -15.12
CA GLU A 88 -17.54 19.50 -16.45
C GLU A 88 -18.51 18.72 -17.36
N ASP A 89 -19.53 19.48 -17.81
CA ASP A 89 -20.71 19.30 -18.66
C ASP A 89 -21.65 18.07 -18.52
#